data_AF-A0A925LSL7-F1
#
_entry.id   AF-A0A925LSL7-F1
#
_cell.length_a   1.000
_cell.length_b   1.000
_cell.length_c   1.000
_cell.angle_alpha   90.00
_cell.angle_beta   90.00
_cell.angle_gamma   90.00
#
_symmetry.space_group_name_H-M   'P 1'
#
loop_
_entity.id
_entity.type
_entity.pdbx_description
1 polymer ?
#
loop_
_entity_poly.entity_id
_entity_poly.type
_entity_poly.pdbx_seq_one_letter_code
_entity_poly.pdbx_strand_id
1 'polypeptide(L)'
;MKKPGSHDEALDKFRHGEVEILLGTQMIAKGLDFPNVTLVGVVDADTMLRQPDMRAAERTFQLIAQVAGRTGRGERGGRVLVQTTSPEDPAVKFASKHDFIGFAQHELAERHDGGAPPFSHVARVIFRGPDEDRVRRTARDVADKLRAARKGPTKDVRILGAAPAPVIRLRTLWRFHLQIAGKTPELVRELWQSVERTLTLPEGVELAIDVDPINAR
;
A
#
# COMPACT_ATOMS: atom_id res chain seq x y z
N MET A 1 17.28 14.23 13.18
CA MET A 1 18.39 13.82 12.29
C MET A 1 18.40 14.75 11.09
N LYS A 2 19.38 15.67 11.00
CA LYS A 2 19.43 16.73 9.96
C LYS A 2 20.78 16.79 9.21
N LYS A 3 21.73 15.89 9.50
CA LYS A 3 23.05 15.85 8.86
C LYS A 3 23.30 14.50 8.17
N PRO A 4 23.99 14.46 7.01
CA PRO A 4 24.49 13.22 6.43
C PRO A 4 25.36 12.47 7.44
N GLY A 5 25.22 11.14 7.55
CA GLY A 5 25.95 10.30 8.53
C GLY A 5 25.33 10.20 9.94
N SER A 6 24.34 11.04 10.28
CA SER A 6 23.69 10.98 11.60
C SER A 6 22.86 9.71 11.85
N HIS A 7 22.57 8.93 10.80
CA HIS A 7 21.93 7.62 10.90
C HIS A 7 22.91 6.56 11.38
N ASP A 8 24.06 6.44 10.74
CA ASP A 8 25.05 5.41 11.08
C ASP A 8 25.59 5.61 12.50
N GLU A 9 25.81 6.87 12.91
CA GLU A 9 26.25 7.19 14.27
C GLU A 9 25.22 6.77 15.33
N ALA A 10 23.91 6.96 15.08
CA ALA A 10 22.86 6.55 16.00
C ALA A 10 22.75 5.02 16.09
N LEU A 11 22.93 4.32 14.96
CA LEU A 11 22.91 2.87 14.90
C LEU A 11 24.13 2.27 15.60
N ASP A 12 25.30 2.87 15.45
CA ASP A 12 26.52 2.42 16.13
C ASP A 12 26.43 2.67 17.64
N LYS A 13 25.93 3.81 18.10
CA LYS A 13 25.66 4.04 19.53
C LYS A 13 24.69 3.00 20.11
N PHE A 14 23.67 2.62 19.35
CA PHE A 14 22.73 1.57 19.75
C PHE A 14 23.39 0.18 19.79
N ARG A 15 24.26 -0.15 18.83
CA ARG A 15 25.04 -1.41 18.84
C ARG A 15 25.95 -1.52 20.07
N HIS A 16 26.62 -0.43 20.44
CA HIS A 16 27.52 -0.37 21.58
C HIS A 16 26.79 -0.22 22.93
N GLY A 17 25.46 -0.13 22.95
CA GLY A 17 24.66 0.00 24.17
C GLY A 17 24.70 1.39 24.80
N GLU A 18 25.22 2.40 24.10
CA GLU A 18 25.17 3.81 24.53
C GLU A 18 23.74 4.39 24.42
N VAL A 19 22.89 3.74 23.62
CA VAL A 19 21.47 4.05 23.47
C VAL A 19 20.67 2.77 23.71
N GLU A 20 19.69 2.84 24.59
CA GLU A 20 18.87 1.68 24.98
C GLU A 20 17.56 1.57 24.20
N ILE A 21 17.09 2.68 23.62
CA ILE A 21 15.82 2.75 22.88
C ILE A 21 16.04 3.37 21.51
N LEU A 22 15.67 2.63 20.47
CA LEU A 22 15.70 3.09 19.08
C LEU A 22 14.27 3.17 18.53
N LEU A 23 13.82 4.39 18.23
CA LEU A 23 12.53 4.63 17.56
C LEU A 23 12.76 4.88 16.07
N GLY A 24 11.97 4.24 15.22
CA GLY A 24 11.98 4.55 13.80
C GLY A 24 10.91 3.81 13.04
N THR A 25 10.82 4.16 11.75
CA THR A 25 9.86 3.57 10.83
C THR A 25 10.45 2.31 10.19
N GLN A 26 9.89 1.89 9.06
CA GLN A 26 10.26 0.67 8.31
C GLN A 26 11.77 0.46 8.08
N MET A 27 12.59 1.51 8.13
CA MET A 27 14.04 1.40 7.90
C MET A 27 14.80 0.61 8.97
N ILE A 28 14.36 0.62 10.24
CA ILE A 28 15.07 -0.12 11.31
C ILE A 28 15.01 -1.64 11.07
N ALA A 29 13.99 -2.10 10.35
CA ALA A 29 13.76 -3.53 10.12
C ALA A 29 14.62 -4.13 8.99
N LYS A 30 15.31 -3.33 8.17
CA LYS A 30 16.07 -3.80 7.00
C LYS A 30 17.57 -3.89 7.29
N GLY A 31 18.13 -5.10 7.22
CA GLY A 31 19.58 -5.32 7.11
C GLY A 31 20.43 -5.05 8.36
N LEU A 32 19.81 -4.67 9.47
CA LEU A 32 20.48 -4.43 10.74
C LEU A 32 20.21 -5.62 11.68
N ASP A 33 21.28 -6.19 12.22
CA ASP A 33 21.24 -7.22 13.26
C ASP A 33 21.73 -6.58 14.56
N PHE A 34 20.91 -6.69 15.61
CA PHE A 34 21.22 -6.13 16.92
C PHE A 34 21.16 -7.25 17.97
N PRO A 35 22.28 -7.91 18.27
CA PRO A 35 22.29 -9.08 19.15
C PRO A 35 21.83 -8.76 20.58
N ASN A 36 21.90 -7.49 20.99
CA ASN A 36 21.45 -7.02 22.31
C ASN A 36 19.95 -6.69 22.37
N VAL A 37 19.20 -6.79 21.26
CA VAL A 37 17.78 -6.45 21.25
C VAL A 37 16.93 -7.64 21.73
N THR A 38 16.46 -7.53 22.96
CA THR A 38 15.58 -8.52 23.62
C THR A 38 14.10 -8.14 23.60
N LEU A 39 13.77 -6.90 23.22
CA LEU A 39 12.40 -6.41 23.13
C LEU A 39 12.21 -5.61 21.85
N VAL A 40 11.14 -5.90 21.11
CA VAL A 40 10.69 -5.04 20.02
C VAL A 40 9.21 -4.73 20.14
N GLY A 41 8.87 -3.46 19.93
CA GLY A 41 7.50 -2.96 19.92
C GLY A 41 7.08 -2.56 18.50
N VAL A 42 5.95 -3.09 18.02
CA VAL A 42 5.20 -2.53 16.91
C VAL A 42 4.13 -1.62 17.51
N VAL A 43 4.39 -0.32 17.47
CA VAL A 43 3.46 0.70 17.97
C VAL A 43 2.44 1.01 16.90
N ASP A 44 1.16 0.95 17.26
CA ASP A 44 0.02 1.27 16.39
C ASP A 44 0.05 0.54 15.03
N ALA A 45 -0.03 -0.79 15.08
CA ALA A 45 -0.14 -1.61 13.87
C ALA A 45 -1.38 -1.27 13.03
N ASP A 46 -2.39 -0.65 13.67
CA ASP A 46 -3.62 -0.29 12.99
C ASP A 46 -3.44 0.79 11.92
N THR A 47 -2.45 1.67 12.09
CA THR A 47 -2.14 2.68 11.07
C THR A 47 -1.87 2.05 9.72
N MET A 48 -1.21 0.88 9.68
CA MET A 48 -0.98 0.14 8.44
C MET A 48 -2.21 -0.68 8.05
N LEU A 49 -2.82 -1.37 9.01
CA LEU A 49 -3.92 -2.29 8.78
C LEU A 49 -5.17 -1.60 8.20
N ARG A 50 -5.45 -0.38 8.63
CA ARG A 50 -6.61 0.41 8.19
C ARG A 50 -6.33 1.32 6.99
N GLN A 51 -5.18 1.17 6.32
CA GLN A 51 -4.95 1.90 5.08
C GLN A 51 -5.96 1.46 4.02
N PRO A 52 -6.52 2.39 3.21
CA PRO A 52 -7.35 2.05 2.05
C PRO A 52 -6.47 1.52 0.90
N ASP A 53 -5.77 0.42 1.16
CA ASP A 53 -4.86 -0.28 0.26
C ASP A 53 -5.16 -1.77 0.37
N MET A 54 -5.39 -2.43 -0.77
CA MET A 54 -5.69 -3.87 -0.83
C MET A 54 -4.59 -4.75 -0.22
N ARG A 55 -3.36 -4.23 -0.07
CA ARG A 55 -2.22 -4.93 0.53
C ARG A 55 -1.99 -4.55 2.00
N ALA A 56 -2.91 -3.83 2.64
CA ALA A 56 -2.75 -3.38 4.02
C ALA A 56 -2.54 -4.55 5.01
N ALA A 57 -3.31 -5.63 4.87
CA ALA A 57 -3.17 -6.83 5.69
C ALA A 57 -1.81 -7.51 5.46
N GLU A 58 -1.43 -7.72 4.20
CA GLU A 58 -0.11 -8.26 3.80
C GLU A 58 1.05 -7.45 4.39
N ARG A 59 1.02 -6.12 4.26
CA ARG A 59 2.09 -5.25 4.80
C ARG A 59 2.13 -5.26 6.32
N THR A 60 0.96 -5.33 6.98
CA THR A 60 0.89 -5.45 8.44
C THR A 60 1.49 -6.77 8.91
N PHE A 61 1.14 -7.88 8.26
CA PHE A 61 1.75 -9.19 8.53
C PHE A 61 3.27 -9.14 8.35
N GLN A 62 3.74 -8.62 7.21
CA GLN A 62 5.17 -8.52 6.89
C GLN A 62 5.91 -7.67 7.92
N LEU A 63 5.34 -6.53 8.33
CA LEU A 63 5.93 -5.66 9.35
C LEU A 63 6.11 -6.41 10.67
N ILE A 64 5.05 -7.04 11.19
CA ILE A 64 5.08 -7.76 12.46
C ILE A 64 6.07 -8.93 12.38
N ALA A 65 5.99 -9.75 11.32
CA ALA A 65 6.87 -10.91 11.13
C ALA A 65 8.34 -10.50 10.97
N GLN A 66 8.62 -9.44 10.21
CA GLN A 66 9.98 -8.92 10.00
C GLN A 66 10.57 -8.41 11.30
N VAL A 67 9.80 -7.63 12.05
CA VAL A 67 10.20 -7.07 13.34
C VAL A 67 10.44 -8.19 14.35
N ALA A 68 9.57 -9.18 14.39
CA ALA A 68 9.71 -10.34 15.27
C ALA A 68 10.97 -11.17 14.95
N GLY A 69 11.34 -11.30 13.67
CA GLY A 69 12.57 -11.97 13.25
C GLY A 69 13.89 -11.24 13.59
N ARG A 70 13.83 -10.03 14.17
CA ARG A 70 15.00 -9.23 14.60
C ARG A 70 15.38 -9.41 16.07
N THR A 71 14.55 -10.06 16.87
CA THR A 71 14.84 -10.38 18.27
C THR A 71 14.81 -11.88 18.48
N GLY A 72 15.43 -12.37 19.56
CA GLY A 72 15.39 -13.80 19.91
C GLY A 72 16.34 -14.72 19.12
N ARG A 73 17.32 -14.17 18.40
CA ARG A 73 18.39 -14.97 17.76
C ARG A 73 19.54 -15.33 18.72
N GLY A 74 19.65 -14.66 19.86
CA GLY A 74 20.61 -14.95 20.91
C GLY A 74 20.01 -15.79 22.05
N GLU A 75 20.88 -16.31 22.92
CA GLU A 75 20.48 -17.17 24.06
C GLU A 75 19.50 -16.51 25.04
N ARG A 76 19.45 -15.17 25.07
CA ARG A 76 18.57 -14.38 25.94
C ARG A 76 17.10 -14.36 25.48
N GLY A 77 16.79 -14.95 24.33
CA GLY A 77 15.47 -14.90 23.74
C GLY A 77 15.07 -13.47 23.33
N GLY A 78 13.81 -13.32 22.96
CA GLY A 78 13.28 -12.05 22.48
C GLY A 78 11.78 -11.97 22.71
N ARG A 79 11.28 -10.78 22.99
CA ARG A 79 9.85 -10.50 23.15
C ARG A 79 9.41 -9.49 22.10
N VAL A 80 8.25 -9.73 21.52
CA VAL A 80 7.62 -8.83 20.56
C VAL A 80 6.29 -8.39 21.14
N LEU A 81 6.08 -7.08 21.21
CA LEU A 81 4.83 -6.47 21.62
C LEU A 81 4.19 -5.77 20.44
N VAL A 82 2.96 -6.14 20.09
CA VAL A 82 2.19 -5.49 19.04
C VAL A 82 1.04 -4.72 19.67
N GLN A 83 1.02 -3.41 19.48
CA GLN A 83 -0.08 -2.55 19.90
C GLN A 83 -1.07 -2.42 18.75
N THR A 84 -2.30 -2.88 18.95
CA THR A 84 -3.40 -2.77 18.00
C THR A 84 -4.74 -2.76 18.75
N THR A 85 -5.70 -2.07 18.18
CA THR A 85 -7.12 -2.11 18.59
C THR A 85 -7.87 -3.29 17.98
N SER A 86 -7.26 -4.01 17.04
CA SER A 86 -7.83 -5.13 16.28
C SER A 86 -7.00 -6.41 16.46
N PRO A 87 -6.78 -6.92 17.69
CA PRO A 87 -5.93 -8.09 17.93
C PRO A 87 -6.46 -9.36 17.27
N GLU A 88 -7.76 -9.39 16.98
CA GLU A 88 -8.44 -10.52 16.35
C GLU A 88 -8.31 -10.55 14.81
N ASP A 89 -7.74 -9.49 14.22
CA ASP A 89 -7.52 -9.40 12.78
C ASP A 89 -6.61 -10.55 12.29
N PRO A 90 -6.95 -11.21 11.16
CA PRO A 90 -6.17 -12.32 10.62
C PRO A 90 -4.68 -11.99 10.45
N ALA A 91 -4.33 -10.80 9.95
CA ALA A 91 -2.94 -10.42 9.73
C ALA A 91 -2.16 -10.39 11.05
N VAL A 92 -2.78 -9.88 12.12
CA VAL A 92 -2.17 -9.82 13.46
C VAL A 92 -2.05 -11.22 14.06
N LYS A 93 -3.12 -12.02 14.00
CA LYS A 93 -3.16 -13.38 14.53
C LYS A 93 -2.10 -14.29 13.89
N PHE A 94 -2.07 -14.35 12.57
CA PHE A 94 -1.09 -15.19 11.88
C PHE A 94 0.33 -14.69 12.11
N ALA A 95 0.56 -13.37 12.10
CA ALA A 95 1.89 -12.82 12.35
C ALA A 95 2.39 -13.11 13.77
N SER A 96 1.52 -13.09 14.79
CA SER A 96 1.88 -13.42 16.17
C SER A 96 2.39 -14.86 16.34
N LYS A 97 1.98 -15.76 15.43
CA LYS A 97 2.37 -17.18 15.40
C LYS A 97 3.47 -17.48 14.38
N HIS A 98 3.97 -16.45 13.68
CA HIS A 98 4.85 -16.62 12.52
C HIS A 98 4.29 -17.56 11.43
N ASP A 99 2.97 -17.67 11.33
CA ASP A 99 2.30 -18.58 10.40
C ASP A 99 2.08 -17.90 9.04
N PHE A 100 3.15 -17.87 8.24
CA PHE A 100 3.10 -17.32 6.89
C PHE A 100 2.19 -18.13 5.95
N ILE A 101 2.21 -19.46 6.07
CA ILE A 101 1.44 -20.32 5.15
C ILE A 101 -0.06 -20.14 5.40
N GLY A 102 -0.49 -20.15 6.66
CA GLY A 102 -1.89 -19.88 7.02
C GLY A 102 -2.34 -18.48 6.63
N PHE A 103 -1.50 -17.47 6.85
CA PHE A 103 -1.76 -16.10 6.38
C PHE A 103 -1.95 -16.05 4.86
N ALA A 104 -1.01 -16.61 4.09
CA ALA A 104 -1.03 -16.56 2.64
C ALA A 104 -2.26 -17.26 2.06
N GLN A 105 -2.65 -18.41 2.61
CA GLN A 105 -3.86 -19.13 2.19
C GLN A 105 -5.12 -18.31 2.46
N HIS A 106 -5.23 -17.72 3.65
CA HIS A 106 -6.37 -16.87 4.02
C HIS A 106 -6.46 -15.62 3.12
N GLU A 107 -5.36 -14.88 2.99
CA GLU A 107 -5.30 -13.65 2.18
C GLU A 107 -5.57 -13.93 0.69
N LEU A 108 -5.06 -15.03 0.14
CA LEU A 108 -5.31 -15.39 -1.26
C LEU A 108 -6.78 -15.77 -1.50
N ALA A 109 -7.44 -16.43 -0.55
CA ALA A 109 -8.86 -16.73 -0.67
C ALA A 109 -9.70 -15.43 -0.69
N GLU A 110 -9.47 -14.52 0.25
CA GLU A 110 -10.15 -13.21 0.30
C GLU A 110 -9.92 -12.40 -0.99
N ARG A 111 -8.69 -12.40 -1.51
CA ARG A 111 -8.37 -11.71 -2.77
C ARG A 111 -9.01 -12.37 -3.99
N HIS A 112 -9.11 -13.69 -4.02
CA HIS A 112 -9.80 -14.40 -5.09
C HIS A 112 -11.28 -13.99 -5.12
N ASP A 113 -11.93 -14.01 -3.96
CA ASP A 113 -13.36 -13.71 -3.85
C ASP A 113 -13.68 -12.23 -4.09
N GLY A 114 -12.79 -11.32 -3.67
CA GLY A 114 -12.88 -9.89 -3.99
C GLY A 114 -12.47 -9.52 -5.42
N GLY A 115 -11.93 -10.47 -6.18
CA GLY A 115 -11.33 -10.25 -7.49
C GLY A 115 -10.20 -9.23 -7.44
N ALA A 116 -9.31 -9.33 -6.46
CA ALA A 116 -8.13 -8.49 -6.30
C ALA A 116 -6.87 -9.19 -6.89
N PRO A 117 -5.81 -8.44 -7.23
CA PRO A 117 -4.52 -9.03 -7.62
C PRO A 117 -4.02 -10.08 -6.61
N PRO A 118 -3.51 -11.24 -7.03
CA PRO A 118 -3.08 -11.57 -8.40
C PRO A 118 -4.18 -12.12 -9.32
N PHE A 119 -5.43 -12.25 -8.85
CA PHE A 119 -6.54 -12.82 -9.62
C PHE A 119 -7.23 -11.82 -10.55
N SER A 120 -6.74 -10.59 -10.58
CA SER A 120 -7.18 -9.53 -11.48
C SER A 120 -6.01 -8.60 -11.79
N HIS A 121 -6.12 -7.89 -12.90
CA HIS A 121 -5.20 -6.82 -13.27
C HIS A 121 -5.87 -5.47 -13.06
N VAL A 122 -5.09 -4.51 -12.57
CA VAL A 122 -5.61 -3.20 -12.19
C VAL A 122 -4.75 -2.11 -12.79
N ALA A 123 -5.34 -1.22 -13.58
CA ALA A 123 -4.70 0.04 -13.95
C ALA A 123 -5.30 1.17 -13.10
N ARG A 124 -4.44 1.97 -12.46
CA ARG A 124 -4.83 3.16 -11.73
C ARG A 124 -4.55 4.38 -12.59
N VAL A 125 -5.59 5.18 -12.82
CA VAL A 125 -5.49 6.45 -13.55
C VAL A 125 -5.58 7.58 -12.52
N ILE A 126 -4.54 8.40 -12.47
CA ILE A 126 -4.38 9.49 -11.52
C ILE A 126 -4.50 10.81 -12.27
N PHE A 127 -5.40 11.66 -11.81
CA PHE A 127 -5.60 13.02 -12.28
C PHE A 127 -5.02 13.97 -11.26
N ARG A 128 -4.22 14.94 -11.69
CA ARG A 128 -3.66 15.96 -10.79
C ARG A 128 -3.66 17.34 -11.41
N GLY A 129 -3.85 18.36 -10.59
CA GLY A 129 -3.89 19.75 -11.04
C GLY A 129 -4.06 20.74 -9.89
N PRO A 130 -3.89 22.05 -10.13
CA PRO A 130 -3.95 23.07 -9.08
C PRO A 130 -5.38 23.41 -8.63
N ASP A 131 -6.38 23.11 -9.46
CA ASP A 131 -7.80 23.38 -9.21
C ASP A 131 -8.55 22.08 -8.88
N GLU A 132 -9.05 21.98 -7.65
CA GLU A 132 -9.70 20.76 -7.14
C GLU A 132 -10.93 20.37 -7.97
N ASP A 133 -11.79 21.34 -8.26
CA ASP A 133 -13.07 21.13 -8.94
C ASP A 133 -12.87 20.65 -10.37
N ARG A 134 -11.90 21.23 -11.08
CA ARG A 134 -11.51 20.84 -12.42
C ARG A 134 -10.98 19.41 -12.44
N VAL A 135 -10.05 19.08 -11.55
CA VAL A 135 -9.47 17.71 -11.47
C VAL A 135 -10.57 16.69 -11.14
N ARG A 136 -11.45 17.01 -10.19
CA ARG A 136 -12.56 16.16 -9.79
C ARG A 136 -13.56 15.93 -10.93
N ARG A 137 -13.93 16.98 -11.66
CA ARG A 137 -14.81 16.88 -12.84
C ARG A 137 -14.17 16.02 -13.93
N THR A 138 -12.90 16.28 -14.28
CA THR A 138 -12.17 15.46 -15.26
C THR A 138 -12.16 13.98 -14.87
N ALA A 139 -11.88 13.66 -13.60
CA ALA A 139 -11.86 12.27 -13.14
C ALA A 139 -13.24 11.60 -13.27
N ARG A 140 -14.33 12.32 -12.98
CA ARG A 140 -15.71 11.82 -13.14
C ARG A 140 -16.08 11.63 -14.61
N ASP A 141 -15.80 12.62 -15.44
CA ASP A 141 -16.11 12.58 -16.87
C ASP A 141 -15.40 11.40 -17.55
N VAL A 142 -14.13 11.15 -17.21
CA VAL A 142 -13.38 10.00 -17.73
C VAL A 142 -13.95 8.68 -17.21
N ALA A 143 -14.33 8.60 -15.92
CA ALA A 143 -14.96 7.40 -15.38
C ALA A 143 -16.31 7.09 -16.07
N ASP A 144 -17.12 8.10 -16.35
CA ASP A 144 -18.41 7.93 -17.01
C ASP A 144 -18.25 7.52 -18.49
N LYS A 145 -17.28 8.12 -19.19
CA LYS A 145 -16.90 7.66 -20.55
C LYS A 145 -16.45 6.20 -20.55
N LEU A 146 -15.59 5.80 -19.60
CA LEU A 146 -15.17 4.40 -19.46
C LEU A 146 -16.37 3.49 -19.18
N ARG A 147 -17.29 3.90 -18.29
CA ARG A 147 -18.48 3.09 -17.96
C ARG A 147 -19.39 2.90 -19.16
N ALA A 148 -19.56 3.94 -19.97
CA ALA A 148 -20.35 3.92 -21.20
C ALA A 148 -19.68 3.13 -22.34
N ALA A 149 -18.34 3.11 -22.38
CA ALA A 149 -17.57 2.39 -23.40
C ALA A 149 -17.52 0.87 -23.18
N ARG A 150 -17.89 0.37 -21.99
CA ARG A 150 -17.92 -1.07 -21.68
C ARG A 150 -18.88 -1.81 -22.60
N LYS A 151 -18.33 -2.69 -23.43
CA LYS A 151 -19.09 -3.52 -24.38
C LYS A 151 -18.35 -4.81 -24.70
N GLY A 152 -19.08 -5.82 -25.16
CA GLY A 152 -18.49 -7.10 -25.55
C GLY A 152 -17.59 -7.68 -24.44
N PRO A 153 -16.33 -8.05 -24.74
CA PRO A 153 -15.39 -8.61 -23.74
C PRO A 153 -15.09 -7.68 -22.54
N THR A 154 -15.21 -6.36 -22.71
CA THR A 154 -14.93 -5.38 -21.63
C THR A 154 -16.12 -5.14 -20.69
N LYS A 155 -17.26 -5.80 -20.91
CA LYS A 155 -18.49 -5.61 -20.12
C LYS A 155 -18.28 -5.86 -18.62
N ASP A 156 -17.46 -6.86 -18.29
CA ASP A 156 -17.17 -7.26 -16.90
C ASP A 156 -15.98 -6.49 -16.28
N VAL A 157 -15.35 -5.59 -17.03
CA VAL A 157 -14.30 -4.73 -16.48
C VAL A 157 -14.93 -3.75 -15.49
N ARG A 158 -14.38 -3.73 -14.27
CA ARG A 158 -14.85 -2.86 -13.19
C ARG A 158 -14.14 -1.53 -13.26
N ILE A 159 -14.89 -0.45 -13.03
CA ILE A 159 -14.36 0.91 -12.91
C ILE A 159 -14.70 1.40 -11.51
N LEU A 160 -13.68 1.54 -10.67
CA LEU A 160 -13.80 1.94 -9.27
C LEU A 160 -13.29 3.38 -9.11
N GLY A 161 -13.92 4.17 -8.25
CA GLY A 161 -13.47 5.54 -7.96
C GLY A 161 -14.02 6.59 -8.92
N ALA A 162 -13.13 7.48 -9.38
CA ALA A 162 -13.38 8.94 -9.51
C ALA A 162 -13.50 9.62 -8.13
N ALA A 163 -12.60 9.21 -7.24
CA ALA A 163 -12.55 9.60 -5.84
C ALA A 163 -11.23 10.32 -5.53
N PRO A 164 -11.14 11.02 -4.38
CA PRO A 164 -9.87 11.53 -3.89
C PRO A 164 -8.82 10.42 -3.81
N ALA A 165 -7.58 10.71 -4.22
CA ALA A 165 -6.47 9.80 -3.96
C ALA A 165 -6.21 9.72 -2.44
N PRO A 166 -5.60 8.64 -1.90
CA PRO A 166 -5.30 8.51 -0.47
C PRO A 166 -4.51 9.69 0.10
N VAL A 167 -3.67 10.33 -0.73
CA VAL A 167 -3.13 11.66 -0.46
C VAL A 167 -3.80 12.64 -1.42
N ILE A 168 -4.87 13.28 -0.95
CA ILE A 168 -5.73 14.16 -1.76
C ILE A 168 -4.99 15.39 -2.30
N ARG A 169 -4.02 15.92 -1.55
CA ARG A 169 -3.21 17.07 -1.96
C ARG A 169 -1.74 16.80 -1.70
N LEU A 170 -0.92 16.92 -2.75
CA LEU A 170 0.52 16.78 -2.65
C LEU A 170 1.18 18.03 -3.21
N ARG A 171 1.91 18.74 -2.35
CA ARG A 171 2.38 20.12 -2.61
C ARG A 171 1.18 21.02 -2.91
N THR A 172 1.09 21.59 -4.10
CA THR A 172 0.00 22.47 -4.53
C THR A 172 -1.06 21.78 -5.39
N LEU A 173 -0.87 20.50 -5.75
CA LEU A 173 -1.74 19.78 -6.67
C LEU A 173 -2.76 18.90 -5.94
N TRP A 174 -4.02 19.04 -6.32
CA TRP A 174 -5.12 18.14 -5.96
C TRP A 174 -5.05 16.87 -6.79
N ARG A 175 -5.33 15.72 -6.17
CA ARG A 175 -5.20 14.40 -6.78
C ARG A 175 -6.49 13.60 -6.64
N PHE A 176 -7.04 13.19 -7.77
CA PHE A 176 -8.14 12.24 -7.86
C PHE A 176 -7.67 11.01 -8.63
N HIS A 177 -8.31 9.87 -8.41
CA HIS A 177 -8.00 8.66 -9.16
C HIS A 177 -9.23 7.81 -9.43
N LEU A 178 -9.09 6.96 -10.43
CA LEU A 178 -9.97 5.82 -10.68
C LEU A 178 -9.11 4.57 -10.91
N GLN A 179 -9.71 3.41 -10.76
CA GLN A 179 -9.11 2.12 -11.03
C GLN A 179 -9.94 1.38 -12.07
N ILE A 180 -9.25 0.76 -13.02
CA ILE A 180 -9.82 -0.12 -14.04
C ILE A 180 -9.34 -1.52 -13.72
N ALA A 181 -10.24 -2.41 -13.34
CA ALA A 181 -9.92 -3.77 -12.91
C ALA A 181 -10.57 -4.80 -13.83
N GLY A 182 -9.75 -5.67 -14.43
CA GLY A 182 -10.19 -6.70 -15.37
C GLY A 182 -9.53 -8.05 -15.12
N LYS A 183 -10.07 -9.11 -15.73
CA LYS A 183 -9.54 -10.48 -15.61
C LYS A 183 -8.18 -10.64 -16.29
N THR A 184 -7.91 -9.87 -17.34
CA THR A 184 -6.64 -9.88 -18.06
C THR A 184 -6.15 -8.44 -18.32
N PRO A 185 -4.83 -8.23 -18.51
CA PRO A 185 -4.28 -6.91 -18.84
C PRO A 185 -4.84 -6.35 -20.15
N GLU A 186 -5.14 -7.23 -21.12
CA GLU A 186 -5.64 -6.85 -22.44
C GLU A 186 -7.01 -6.19 -22.34
N LEU A 187 -7.92 -6.73 -21.52
CA LEU A 187 -9.25 -6.15 -21.31
C LEU A 187 -9.18 -4.78 -20.65
N VAL A 188 -8.25 -4.60 -19.69
CA VAL A 188 -8.01 -3.31 -19.04
C VAL A 188 -7.49 -2.29 -20.06
N ARG A 189 -6.51 -2.70 -20.88
CA ARG A 189 -5.91 -1.88 -21.93
C ARG A 189 -6.92 -1.50 -23.02
N GLU A 190 -7.70 -2.46 -23.50
CA GLU A 190 -8.72 -2.26 -24.54
C GLU A 190 -9.75 -1.22 -24.09
N LEU A 191 -10.27 -1.35 -22.86
CA LEU A 191 -11.21 -0.38 -22.33
C LEU A 191 -10.58 1.01 -22.20
N TRP A 192 -9.34 1.11 -21.69
CA TRP A 192 -8.64 2.38 -21.58
C TRP A 192 -8.47 3.06 -22.95
N GLN A 193 -7.96 2.33 -23.94
CA GLN A 193 -7.69 2.84 -25.28
C GLN A 193 -8.96 3.30 -26.02
N SER A 194 -10.12 2.72 -25.68
CA SER A 194 -11.41 3.14 -26.25
C SER A 194 -11.81 4.57 -25.88
N VAL A 195 -11.32 5.08 -24.74
CA VAL A 195 -11.62 6.43 -24.24
C VAL A 195 -10.44 7.37 -24.47
N GLU A 196 -9.21 6.90 -24.24
CA GLU A 196 -7.97 7.68 -24.33
C GLU A 196 -7.86 8.50 -25.62
N ARG A 197 -8.20 7.89 -26.76
CA ARG A 197 -8.12 8.54 -28.09
C ARG A 197 -9.04 9.74 -28.26
N THR A 198 -10.11 9.82 -27.46
CA THR A 198 -11.13 10.89 -27.51
C THR A 198 -11.00 11.85 -26.34
N LEU A 199 -9.94 11.70 -25.54
CA LEU A 199 -9.80 12.37 -24.26
C LEU A 199 -9.07 13.69 -24.46
N THR A 200 -9.79 14.79 -24.26
CA THR A 200 -9.22 16.13 -24.18
C THR A 200 -9.15 16.53 -22.71
N LEU A 201 -7.93 16.68 -22.19
CA LEU A 201 -7.73 17.15 -20.82
C LEU A 201 -7.88 18.67 -20.75
N PRO A 202 -8.58 19.20 -19.74
CA PRO A 202 -8.57 20.64 -19.47
C PRO A 202 -7.15 21.13 -19.15
N GLU A 203 -6.88 22.40 -19.48
CA GLU A 203 -5.60 23.03 -19.14
C GLU A 203 -5.31 22.95 -17.64
N GLY A 204 -4.07 22.59 -17.29
CA GLY A 204 -3.60 22.44 -15.91
C GLY A 204 -3.99 21.11 -15.24
N VAL A 205 -4.69 20.21 -15.93
CA VAL A 205 -4.93 18.83 -15.45
C VAL A 205 -3.99 17.87 -16.17
N GLU A 206 -3.17 17.18 -15.38
CA GLU A 206 -2.29 16.12 -15.86
C GLU A 206 -2.87 14.75 -15.53
N LEU A 207 -2.53 13.78 -16.36
CA LEU A 207 -2.92 12.39 -16.21
C LEU A 207 -1.67 11.50 -16.11
N ALA A 208 -1.68 10.58 -15.15
CA ALA A 208 -0.67 9.54 -15.02
C ALA A 208 -1.37 8.17 -14.88
N ILE A 209 -0.80 7.13 -15.47
CA ILE A 209 -1.31 5.77 -15.39
C ILE A 209 -0.26 4.90 -14.71
N ASP A 210 -0.70 4.15 -13.70
CA ASP A 210 0.10 3.18 -12.98
C ASP A 210 -0.53 1.79 -13.19
N VAL A 211 0.19 0.90 -13.87
CA VAL A 211 -0.30 -0.44 -14.25
C VAL A 211 0.16 -1.45 -13.20
N ASP A 212 -0.80 -2.23 -12.71
CA ASP A 212 -0.63 -3.17 -11.60
C ASP A 212 0.06 -2.52 -10.39
N PRO A 213 -0.54 -1.43 -9.85
CA PRO A 213 0.08 -0.63 -8.81
C PRO A 213 0.35 -1.46 -7.56
N ILE A 214 1.59 -1.42 -7.08
CA ILE A 214 2.00 -2.11 -5.85
C ILE A 214 1.53 -1.33 -4.61
N ASN A 215 1.33 -0.02 -4.74
CA ASN A 215 0.94 0.88 -3.64
C ASN A 215 -0.21 1.81 -4.03
N ALA A 216 -1.12 2.06 -3.08
CA ALA A 216 -2.21 3.03 -3.26
C ALA A 216 -1.82 4.50 -2.97
N ARG A 217 -0.61 4.79 -2.49
CA ARG A 217 -0.12 6.16 -2.20
C ARG A 217 0.55 6.84 -3.38
#